data_AF-A0A060SL11-F1
#
_entry.id   AF-A0A060SL11-F1
#
_cell.length_a   1.000
_cell.length_b   1.000
_cell.length_c   1.000
_cell.angle_alpha   90.00
_cell.angle_beta   90.00
_cell.angle_gamma   90.00
#
_symmetry.space_group_name_H-M   'P 1'
#
loop_
_entity.id
_entity.type
_entity.pdbx_description
1 polymer ?
#
loop_
_entity_poly.entity_id
_entity_poly.type
_entity_poly.pdbx_seq_one_letter_code
_entity_poly.pdbx_strand_id
1 'polypeptide(L)'
;MPVTFAVSPVQATEVYGDNASTDAEILRGACYPQFEHCKEILQTSITEDERLSLYPQTNGFVWTVLKAYGEHHHLTLRPDDVWIAILTQLCFYINAHVEELRRYFVAHDGKKELIVQTGGDRYSVDFGYLARVMTERIHENRRYPRSPYPTPPPN
;
A
#
# COMPACT_ATOMS: atom_id res chain seq x y z
N MET A 1 -16.65 -2.95 2.59
CA MET A 1 -17.36 -4.10 3.17
C MET A 1 -16.67 -5.35 2.67
N PRO A 2 -16.03 -6.16 3.54
CA PRO A 2 -15.46 -7.45 3.13
C PRO A 2 -16.60 -8.35 2.64
N VAL A 3 -16.42 -8.96 1.46
CA VAL A 3 -17.37 -9.93 0.93
C VAL A 3 -16.98 -11.30 1.50
N THR A 4 -17.69 -11.73 2.54
CA THR A 4 -17.46 -13.04 3.17
C THR A 4 -18.69 -13.90 2.94
N PHE A 5 -18.52 -15.08 2.34
CA PHE A 5 -19.56 -16.12 2.30
C PHE A 5 -19.09 -17.30 3.15
N ALA A 6 -20.00 -17.84 3.97
CA ALA A 6 -19.68 -18.97 4.84
C ALA A 6 -19.47 -20.23 3.98
N VAL A 7 -18.23 -20.71 3.93
CA VAL A 7 -17.86 -21.94 3.21
C VAL A 7 -17.99 -23.20 4.07
N SER A 8 -18.12 -23.06 5.38
CA SER A 8 -18.20 -24.17 6.35
C SER A 8 -19.18 -23.84 7.48
N PRO A 9 -19.93 -24.83 8.00
CA PRO A 9 -20.79 -24.66 9.18
C PRO A 9 -20.00 -24.62 10.50
N VAL A 10 -18.70 -24.92 10.49
CA VAL A 10 -17.84 -24.88 11.68
C VAL A 10 -17.42 -23.44 11.96
N GLN A 11 -17.49 -22.99 13.23
CA GLN A 11 -17.00 -21.66 13.60
C GLN A 11 -15.47 -21.62 13.60
N ALA A 12 -14.90 -20.50 13.14
CA ALA A 12 -13.47 -20.29 13.14
C ALA A 12 -12.96 -20.06 14.57
N THR A 13 -11.86 -20.70 14.92
CA THR A 13 -11.10 -20.39 16.14
C THR A 13 -10.27 -19.14 15.89
N GLU A 14 -10.23 -18.22 16.86
CA GLU A 14 -9.35 -17.05 16.80
C GLU A 14 -7.87 -17.47 16.87
N VAL A 15 -7.04 -16.75 16.13
CA VAL A 15 -5.59 -16.93 16.13
C VAL A 15 -4.99 -15.85 17.03
N TYR A 16 -4.46 -16.23 18.20
CA TYR A 16 -3.93 -15.30 19.21
C TYR A 16 -2.43 -15.08 19.07
N GLY A 17 -2.02 -13.81 18.92
CA GLY A 17 -0.63 -13.40 18.86
C GLY A 17 0.06 -13.55 20.20
N ASP A 18 1.24 -14.18 20.20
CA ASP A 18 2.16 -14.07 21.33
C ASP A 18 2.92 -12.74 21.21
N ASN A 19 2.66 -11.88 22.20
CA ASN A 19 3.34 -10.63 22.55
C ASN A 19 2.89 -9.34 21.85
N ALA A 20 2.67 -8.32 22.69
CA ALA A 20 2.63 -6.92 22.29
C ALA A 20 3.98 -6.56 21.62
N SER A 21 3.95 -6.34 20.31
CA SER A 21 5.10 -5.90 19.53
C SER A 21 5.02 -4.40 19.32
N THR A 22 6.15 -3.70 19.48
CA THR A 22 6.26 -2.28 19.10
C THR A 22 6.13 -2.13 17.58
N ASP A 23 5.72 -0.96 17.09
CA ASP A 23 5.59 -0.73 15.64
C ASP A 23 6.91 -1.00 14.87
N ALA A 24 8.04 -0.73 15.51
CA ALA A 24 9.36 -1.02 14.96
C ALA A 24 9.61 -2.53 14.83
N GLU A 25 9.20 -3.33 15.82
CA GLU A 25 9.30 -4.80 15.76
C GLU A 25 8.37 -5.38 14.70
N ILE A 26 7.17 -4.83 14.57
CA ILE A 26 6.22 -5.19 13.51
C ILE A 26 6.86 -4.93 12.13
N LEU A 27 7.38 -3.72 11.92
CA LEU A 27 8.04 -3.36 10.65
C LEU A 27 9.26 -4.25 10.37
N ARG A 28 10.07 -4.51 11.39
CA ARG A 28 11.25 -5.38 11.30
C ARG A 28 10.89 -6.80 10.89
N GLY A 29 9.82 -7.37 11.45
CA GLY A 29 9.36 -8.72 11.11
C GLY A 29 8.75 -8.81 9.70
N ALA A 30 8.04 -7.76 9.27
CA ALA A 30 7.37 -7.74 7.97
C ALA A 30 8.35 -7.51 6.80
N CYS A 31 9.33 -6.62 6.98
CA CYS A 31 10.23 -6.21 5.91
C CYS A 31 11.63 -5.85 6.45
N TYR A 32 12.38 -6.86 6.91
CA TYR A 32 13.71 -6.68 7.51
C TYR A 32 14.68 -5.85 6.65
N PRO A 33 14.86 -6.10 5.34
CA PRO A 33 15.81 -5.33 4.52
C PRO A 33 15.46 -3.84 4.44
N GLN A 34 14.17 -3.51 4.36
CA GLN A 34 13.69 -2.13 4.33
C GLN A 34 13.82 -1.47 5.71
N PHE A 35 13.60 -2.24 6.78
CA PHE A 35 13.76 -1.76 8.15
C PHE A 35 15.19 -1.30 8.45
N GLU A 36 16.23 -1.97 7.93
CA GLU A 36 17.63 -1.52 8.10
C GLU A 36 17.91 -0.12 7.54
N HIS A 37 17.10 0.33 6.57
CA HIS A 37 17.18 1.67 5.98
C HIS A 37 16.24 2.68 6.66
N CYS A 38 15.43 2.23 7.61
CA CYS A 38 14.50 3.06 8.36
C CYS A 38 15.20 3.64 9.60
N LYS A 39 15.34 4.97 9.66
CA LYS A 39 15.96 5.65 10.81
C LYS A 39 15.00 5.82 11.98
N GLU A 40 13.75 6.14 11.68
CA GLU A 40 12.69 6.40 12.66
C GLU A 40 11.32 6.16 12.02
N ILE A 41 10.34 5.77 12.84
CA ILE A 41 8.93 5.73 12.46
C ILE A 41 8.30 7.04 12.93
N LEU A 42 7.76 7.82 11.99
CA LEU A 42 7.15 9.12 12.29
C LEU A 42 5.70 8.97 12.78
N GLN A 43 4.96 8.04 12.20
CA GLN A 43 3.55 7.82 12.51
C GLN A 43 3.18 6.37 12.18
N THR A 44 2.26 5.81 12.98
CA THR A 44 1.61 4.52 12.72
C THR A 44 0.10 4.73 12.63
N SER A 45 -0.57 3.92 11.83
CA SER A 45 -2.03 3.79 11.84
C SER A 45 -2.50 2.55 12.59
N ILE A 46 -1.58 1.74 13.11
CA ILE A 46 -1.87 0.49 13.79
C ILE A 46 -2.46 0.82 15.16
N THR A 47 -3.66 0.31 15.44
CA THR A 47 -4.31 0.45 16.74
C THR A 47 -3.81 -0.58 17.74
N GLU A 48 -3.96 -0.32 19.04
CA GLU A 48 -3.54 -1.28 20.08
C GLU A 48 -4.24 -2.65 19.94
N ASP A 49 -5.52 -2.66 19.57
CA ASP A 49 -6.27 -3.90 19.36
C ASP A 49 -5.74 -4.70 18.16
N GLU A 50 -5.35 -4.01 17.08
CA GLU A 50 -4.72 -4.66 15.93
C GLU A 50 -3.35 -5.23 16.30
N ARG A 51 -2.55 -4.55 17.14
CA ARG A 51 -1.22 -5.05 17.54
C ARG A 51 -1.26 -6.42 18.20
N LEU A 52 -2.32 -6.74 18.95
CA LEU A 52 -2.47 -8.03 19.63
C LEU A 52 -2.73 -9.20 18.66
N SER A 53 -3.21 -8.90 17.45
CA SER A 53 -3.59 -9.89 16.43
C SER A 53 -2.74 -9.84 15.16
N LEU A 54 -1.77 -8.92 15.10
CA LEU A 54 -0.88 -8.73 13.96
C LEU A 54 0.33 -9.65 14.03
N TYR A 55 0.52 -10.42 12.96
CA TYR A 55 1.70 -11.25 12.77
C TYR A 55 2.53 -10.73 11.61
N PRO A 56 3.63 -10.01 11.88
CA PRO A 56 4.49 -9.52 10.82
C PRO A 56 5.18 -10.68 10.11
N GLN A 57 5.03 -10.75 8.79
CA GLN A 57 5.65 -11.78 7.94
C GLN A 57 6.10 -11.18 6.62
N THR A 58 7.31 -11.54 6.19
CA THR A 58 7.76 -11.25 4.82
C THR A 58 6.86 -11.97 3.83
N ASN A 59 6.34 -11.29 2.81
CA ASN A 59 5.32 -11.83 1.90
C ASN A 59 4.05 -12.31 2.63
N GLY A 60 3.60 -11.56 3.63
CA GLY A 60 2.49 -11.94 4.52
C GLY A 60 1.23 -12.42 3.79
N PHE A 61 0.85 -11.82 2.65
CA PHE A 61 -0.30 -12.29 1.87
C PHE A 61 -0.15 -13.75 1.42
N VAL A 62 0.99 -14.11 0.81
CA VAL A 62 1.23 -15.47 0.30
C VAL A 62 1.34 -16.47 1.43
N TRP A 63 2.09 -16.14 2.48
CA TRP A 63 2.23 -17.03 3.64
C TRP A 63 0.93 -17.25 4.39
N THR A 64 0.09 -16.22 4.54
CA THR A 64 -1.24 -16.37 5.15
C THR A 64 -2.12 -17.32 4.35
N VAL A 65 -2.12 -17.21 3.01
CA VAL A 65 -2.86 -18.14 2.14
C VAL A 65 -2.34 -19.57 2.29
N LEU A 66 -1.02 -19.76 2.22
CA LEU A 66 -0.39 -21.08 2.35
C LEU A 66 -0.65 -21.71 3.71
N LYS A 67 -0.52 -20.94 4.79
CA LYS A 67 -0.80 -21.39 6.15
C LYS A 67 -2.27 -21.76 6.32
N ALA A 68 -3.19 -20.91 5.84
CA ALA A 68 -4.61 -21.22 5.92
C ALA A 68 -4.98 -22.48 5.12
N TYR A 69 -4.38 -22.67 3.96
CA TYR A 69 -4.57 -23.89 3.17
C TYR A 69 -4.00 -25.13 3.88
N GLY A 70 -2.77 -25.06 4.39
CA GLY A 70 -2.07 -26.19 5.01
C GLY A 70 -2.59 -26.59 6.38
N GLU A 71 -3.09 -25.63 7.17
CA GLU A 71 -3.62 -25.85 8.51
C GLU A 71 -5.17 -25.86 8.54
N HIS A 72 -5.82 -25.81 7.37
CA HIS A 72 -7.28 -25.76 7.22
C HIS A 72 -7.96 -24.60 7.97
N HIS A 73 -7.28 -23.45 8.06
CA HIS A 73 -7.86 -22.27 8.68
C HIS A 73 -8.87 -21.56 7.77
N HIS A 74 -9.81 -20.88 8.41
CA HIS A 74 -10.71 -19.96 7.74
C HIS A 74 -9.91 -18.73 7.27
N LEU A 75 -9.94 -18.46 5.97
CA LEU A 75 -9.23 -17.32 5.38
C LEU A 75 -10.24 -16.21 5.05
N THR A 76 -10.04 -15.03 5.65
CA THR A 76 -10.77 -13.81 5.30
C THR A 76 -9.81 -12.84 4.62
N LEU A 77 -10.12 -12.44 3.39
CA LEU A 77 -9.36 -11.44 2.64
C LEU A 77 -10.22 -10.19 2.46
N ARG A 78 -9.66 -9.02 2.70
CA ARG A 78 -10.30 -7.77 2.28
C ARG A 78 -10.04 -7.60 0.78
N PRO A 79 -10.99 -7.03 0.01
CA PRO A 79 -10.76 -6.71 -1.40
C PRO A 79 -9.48 -5.89 -1.62
N ASP A 80 -9.16 -4.98 -0.69
CA ASP A 80 -7.95 -4.17 -0.72
C ASP A 80 -6.66 -5.00 -0.66
N ASP A 81 -6.62 -6.10 0.10
CA ASP A 81 -5.44 -6.97 0.21
C ASP A 81 -5.08 -7.56 -1.16
N VAL A 82 -6.10 -7.95 -1.94
CA VAL A 82 -5.96 -8.49 -3.29
C VAL A 82 -5.52 -7.40 -4.26
N TRP A 83 -6.15 -6.23 -4.21
CA TRP A 83 -5.79 -5.11 -5.08
C TRP A 83 -4.37 -4.61 -4.82
N ILE A 84 -3.97 -4.49 -3.56
CA ILE A 84 -2.60 -4.11 -3.19
C ILE A 84 -1.61 -5.16 -3.72
N ALA A 85 -1.88 -6.46 -3.57
CA ALA A 85 -0.99 -7.50 -4.10
C ALA A 85 -0.79 -7.41 -5.63
N ILE A 86 -1.88 -7.21 -6.37
CA ILE A 86 -1.84 -7.01 -7.83
C ILE A 86 -1.03 -5.76 -8.19
N LEU A 87 -1.34 -4.63 -7.52
CA LEU A 87 -0.67 -3.36 -7.77
C LEU A 87 0.82 -3.42 -7.42
N THR A 88 1.21 -4.10 -6.34
CA THR A 88 2.62 -4.28 -5.97
C THR A 88 3.39 -5.00 -7.07
N GLN A 89 2.87 -6.11 -7.60
CA GLN A 89 3.52 -6.84 -8.68
C GLN A 89 3.58 -6.01 -9.98
N LEU A 90 2.51 -5.30 -10.30
CA LEU A 90 2.47 -4.38 -11.44
C LEU A 90 3.49 -3.25 -11.29
N CYS A 91 3.62 -2.67 -10.11
CA CYS A 91 4.61 -1.64 -9.81
C CYS A 91 6.04 -2.15 -10.00
N PHE A 92 6.35 -3.37 -9.55
CA PHE A 92 7.67 -3.96 -9.80
C PHE A 92 7.95 -4.13 -11.30
N TYR A 93 6.97 -4.58 -12.07
CA TYR A 93 7.09 -4.67 -13.52
C TYR A 93 7.32 -3.30 -14.15
N ILE A 94 6.51 -2.29 -13.81
CA ILE A 94 6.67 -0.92 -14.34
C ILE A 94 8.05 -0.36 -13.99
N ASN A 95 8.52 -0.56 -12.76
CA ASN A 95 9.83 -0.06 -12.34
C ASN A 95 10.99 -0.73 -13.10
N ALA A 96 10.88 -2.02 -13.44
CA ALA A 96 11.86 -2.71 -14.27
C ALA A 96 11.83 -2.27 -15.75
N HIS A 97 10.69 -1.79 -16.24
CA HIS A 97 10.45 -1.40 -17.64
C HIS A 97 10.15 0.10 -17.80
N VAL A 98 10.74 0.94 -16.95
CA VAL A 98 10.36 2.36 -16.83
C VAL A 98 10.46 3.12 -18.15
N GLU A 99 11.51 2.93 -18.94
CA GLU A 99 11.71 3.69 -20.18
C GLU A 99 10.75 3.27 -21.30
N GLU A 100 10.41 1.98 -21.37
CA GLU A 100 9.45 1.46 -22.37
C GLU A 100 8.02 1.95 -22.08
N LEU A 101 7.66 1.99 -20.80
CA LEU A 101 6.31 2.27 -20.34
C LEU A 101 6.08 3.75 -20.00
N ARG A 102 7.16 4.55 -19.85
CA ARG A 102 7.14 5.98 -19.52
C ARG A 102 6.07 6.76 -20.28
N ARG A 103 6.01 6.54 -21.60
CA ARG A 103 5.09 7.21 -22.53
C ARG A 103 3.62 7.06 -22.18
N TYR A 104 3.24 6.06 -21.38
CA TYR A 104 1.87 5.83 -20.94
C TYR A 104 1.52 6.62 -19.67
N PHE A 105 2.51 6.97 -18.84
CA PHE A 105 2.28 7.57 -17.52
C PHE A 105 2.56 9.08 -17.49
N VAL A 106 3.64 9.53 -18.13
CA VAL A 106 4.09 10.92 -18.09
C VAL A 106 4.24 11.52 -19.48
N ALA A 107 4.03 12.83 -19.59
CA ALA A 107 4.11 13.57 -20.85
C ALA A 107 5.49 14.21 -21.12
N HIS A 108 6.45 14.01 -20.22
CA HIS A 108 7.79 14.60 -20.29
C HIS A 108 8.88 13.53 -20.42
N ASP A 109 9.97 13.90 -21.07
CA ASP A 109 11.20 13.11 -21.09
C ASP A 109 11.97 13.29 -19.78
N GLY A 110 12.69 12.25 -19.36
CA GLY A 110 13.50 12.31 -18.14
C GLY A 110 12.71 12.52 -16.84
N LYS A 111 13.38 12.95 -15.79
CA LYS A 111 12.76 13.18 -14.47
C LYS A 111 12.39 14.64 -14.31
N LYS A 112 11.22 14.92 -13.76
CA LYS A 112 10.79 16.27 -13.37
C LYS A 112 10.71 16.32 -11.85
N GLU A 113 11.36 17.31 -11.26
CA GLU A 113 11.30 17.55 -9.83
C GLU A 113 9.98 18.23 -9.46
N LEU A 114 9.33 17.73 -8.41
CA LEU A 114 8.10 18.30 -7.86
C LEU A 114 8.41 18.83 -6.46
N ILE A 115 8.12 20.11 -6.23
CA ILE A 115 8.34 20.76 -4.94
C ILE A 115 6.99 20.92 -4.25
N VAL A 116 6.88 20.38 -3.03
CA VAL A 116 5.72 20.56 -2.15
C VAL A 116 6.17 21.31 -0.89
N GLN A 117 5.51 22.41 -0.60
CA GLN A 117 5.77 23.24 0.58
C GLN A 117 4.56 23.20 1.51
N THR A 118 4.83 22.99 2.80
CA THR A 118 3.82 22.97 3.87
C THR A 118 4.43 23.51 5.16
N GLY A 119 3.58 23.95 6.09
CA GLY A 119 4.02 24.34 7.43
C GLY A 119 4.28 23.14 8.34
N GLY A 120 5.09 23.36 9.38
CA GLY A 120 5.47 22.35 10.37
C GLY A 120 6.84 21.71 10.12
N ASP A 121 7.21 20.80 11.02
CA ASP A 121 8.37 19.93 10.89
C ASP A 121 7.94 18.48 10.65
N ARG A 122 8.90 17.55 10.58
CA ARG A 122 8.62 16.12 10.32
C ARG A 122 7.72 15.44 11.36
N TYR A 123 7.51 16.06 12.52
CA TYR A 123 6.71 15.52 13.64
C TYR A 123 5.34 16.19 13.77
N SER A 124 5.14 17.35 13.14
CA SER A 124 3.94 18.17 13.26
C SER A 124 3.23 18.44 11.93
N VAL A 125 3.84 18.05 10.80
CA VAL A 125 3.27 18.23 9.47
C VAL A 125 2.02 17.39 9.26
N ASP A 126 1.02 17.96 8.59
CA ASP A 126 -0.16 17.22 8.12
C ASP A 126 0.21 16.37 6.89
N PHE A 127 0.48 15.08 7.12
CA PHE A 127 0.77 14.12 6.07
C PHE A 127 -0.40 13.88 5.10
N GLY A 128 -1.64 14.08 5.56
CA GLY A 128 -2.83 13.96 4.70
C GLY A 128 -2.91 15.11 3.69
N TYR A 129 -2.68 16.35 4.16
CA TYR A 129 -2.54 17.51 3.29
C TYR A 129 -1.37 17.32 2.31
N LEU A 130 -0.22 16.86 2.80
CA LEU A 130 0.96 16.61 1.97
C LEU A 130 0.68 15.60 0.85
N ALA A 131 0.04 14.47 1.18
CA ALA A 131 -0.34 13.45 0.22
C ALA A 131 -1.30 14.01 -0.86
N ARG A 132 -2.24 14.86 -0.47
CA ARG A 132 -3.16 15.53 -1.41
C ARG A 132 -2.43 16.44 -2.38
N VAL A 133 -1.56 17.33 -1.88
CA VAL A 133 -0.81 18.27 -2.73
C VAL A 133 0.17 17.53 -3.63
N MET A 134 0.84 16.47 -3.14
CA MET A 134 1.67 15.60 -3.97
C MET A 134 0.85 14.98 -5.12
N THR A 135 -0.36 14.50 -4.83
CA THR A 135 -1.25 13.92 -5.83
C THR A 135 -1.66 14.94 -6.89
N GLU A 136 -1.99 16.17 -6.49
CA GLU A 136 -2.31 17.28 -7.40
C GLU A 136 -1.12 17.59 -8.32
N ARG A 137 0.11 17.68 -7.79
CA ARG A 137 1.33 17.91 -8.58
C ARG A 137 1.65 16.76 -9.54
N ILE A 138 1.43 15.51 -9.12
CA ILE A 138 1.59 14.35 -10.01
C ILE A 138 0.55 14.41 -11.13
N HIS A 139 -0.69 14.79 -10.81
CA HIS A 139 -1.77 14.91 -11.76
C HIS A 139 -1.47 15.94 -12.86
N GLU A 140 -0.86 17.08 -12.52
CA GLU A 140 -0.41 18.11 -13.48
C GLU A 140 0.63 17.59 -14.49
N ASN A 141 1.36 16.52 -14.16
CA ASN A 141 2.46 15.99 -14.96
C ASN A 141 2.15 14.63 -15.60
N ARG A 142 0.95 14.12 -15.37
CA ARG A 142 0.45 12.88 -15.95
C ARG A 142 0.03 13.10 -17.40
N ARG A 143 0.21 12.06 -18.22
CA ARG A 143 -0.41 12.00 -19.55
C ARG A 143 -1.89 11.65 -19.42
N TYR A 144 -2.78 12.50 -19.95
CA TYR A 144 -4.18 12.13 -20.13
C TYR A 144 -4.31 11.09 -21.25
N PRO A 145 -5.09 10.00 -21.06
CA PRO A 145 -5.53 9.21 -22.20
C PRO A 145 -6.28 10.16 -23.14
N ARG A 146 -5.98 10.13 -24.45
CA ARG A 146 -6.71 10.94 -25.42
C ARG A 146 -8.20 10.63 -25.25
N SER A 147 -8.99 11.64 -24.88
CA SER A 147 -10.44 11.52 -24.90
C SER A 147 -10.86 11.07 -26.31
N PRO A 148 -11.66 10.01 -26.46
CA PRO A 148 -12.22 9.66 -27.76
C PRO A 148 -13.21 10.71 -28.27
N TYR A 149 -13.63 11.64 -27.40
CA TYR A 149 -14.54 12.73 -27.74
C TYR A 149 -13.78 14.03 -28.01
N PRO A 150 -14.10 14.74 -29.11
CA PRO A 150 -13.51 16.04 -29.40
C PRO A 150 -13.83 17.03 -28.28
N THR A 151 -12.84 17.87 -27.95
CA THR A 151 -13.02 18.96 -26.98
C THR A 151 -14.08 19.93 -27.50
N PRO A 152 -15.11 20.29 -26.70
CA PRO A 152 -16.09 21.29 -27.12
C PRO A 152 -15.40 22.65 -27.36
N PRO A 153 -15.88 23.44 -28.33
CA PRO A 153 -15.31 24.75 -28.61
C PRO A 153 -15.42 25.68 -27.39
N PRO A 154 -14.48 26.61 -27.20
CA PRO A 154 -14.56 27.61 -26.15
C PRO A 154 -15.80 28.51 -26.36
N ASN A 155 -16.47 28.86 -25.26
CA ASN A 155 -17.56 29.85 -25.21
C ASN A 155 -17.06 31.26 -25.53
#